data_AF-A0A543EFK9-F1
#
_entry.id   AF-A0A543EFK9-F1
#
_cell.length_a   1.000
_cell.length_b   1.000
_cell.length_c   1.000
_cell.angle_alpha   90.00
_cell.angle_beta   90.00
_cell.angle_gamma   90.00
#
_symmetry.space_group_name_H-M   'P 1'
#
loop_
_entity.id
_entity.type
_entity.pdbx_description
1 polymer ?
#
loop_
_entity_poly.entity_id
_entity_poly.type
_entity_poly.pdbx_seq_one_letter_code
_entity_poly.pdbx_strand_id
1 'polypeptide(L)'
;MKDIFEFTIIIHENLSEYVVDSFIAFIENNSVFWGGGYSENQINGGLYIDESIDININDFIKKFLTFFLHQEIKIDKIEINIEDFYFHSFKYDDFMKIHSSLPIHIGYWEV
;
A
#
# COMPACT_ATOMS: atom_id res chain seq x y z
N MET A 1 -3.03 -12.89 -13.43
CA MET A 1 -3.14 -11.79 -12.44
C MET A 1 -1.74 -11.26 -12.22
N LYS A 2 -1.60 -9.95 -12.05
CA LYS A 2 -0.30 -9.29 -11.94
C LYS A 2 -0.16 -8.61 -10.58
N ASP A 3 0.90 -8.97 -9.87
CA ASP A 3 1.23 -8.36 -8.58
C ASP A 3 1.69 -6.92 -8.75
N ILE A 4 1.23 -6.04 -7.86
CA ILE A 4 1.64 -4.64 -7.81
C ILE A 4 2.72 -4.45 -6.75
N PHE A 5 2.39 -4.78 -5.49
CA PHE A 5 3.31 -4.73 -4.35
C PHE A 5 2.80 -5.57 -3.19
N GLU A 6 3.71 -5.96 -2.31
CA GLU A 6 3.40 -6.41 -0.96
C GLU A 6 3.50 -5.24 0.03
N PHE A 7 2.72 -5.30 1.10
CA PHE A 7 2.75 -4.28 2.14
C PHE A 7 2.54 -4.84 3.54
N THR A 8 3.00 -4.06 4.52
CA THR A 8 2.66 -4.21 5.93
C THR A 8 2.52 -2.82 6.56
N ILE A 9 1.42 -2.57 7.24
CA ILE A 9 1.18 -1.36 8.02
C ILE A 9 0.98 -1.75 9.47
N ILE A 10 1.82 -1.20 10.35
CA ILE A 10 1.76 -1.36 11.79
C ILE A 10 1.12 -0.12 12.39
N ILE A 11 0.11 -0.32 13.22
CA ILE A 11 -0.71 0.71 13.86
C ILE A 11 -0.44 0.65 15.37
N HIS A 12 -0.33 1.81 16.00
CA HIS A 12 0.01 1.93 17.42
C HIS A 12 -1.10 1.43 18.36
N GLU A 13 -2.34 1.54 17.91
CA GLU A 13 -3.55 1.19 18.66
C GLU A 13 -4.37 0.15 17.91
N ASN A 14 -5.53 -0.19 18.45
CA ASN A 14 -6.40 -1.18 17.85
C ASN A 14 -6.97 -0.66 16.52
N LEU A 15 -6.67 -1.40 15.45
CA LEU A 15 -7.27 -1.27 14.14
C LEU A 15 -8.78 -1.50 14.25
N SER A 16 -9.56 -0.47 13.95
CA SER A 16 -11.01 -0.58 13.88
C SER A 16 -11.44 -1.36 12.63
N GLU A 17 -12.46 -2.20 12.76
CA GLU A 17 -13.10 -2.88 11.62
C GLU A 17 -13.52 -1.89 10.53
N TYR A 18 -13.94 -0.67 10.90
CA TYR A 18 -14.30 0.38 9.94
C TYR A 18 -13.15 0.75 8.99
N VAL A 19 -11.91 0.78 9.49
CA VAL A 19 -10.73 1.11 8.68
C VAL A 19 -10.46 -0.01 7.67
N VAL A 20 -10.67 -1.26 8.07
CA VAL A 20 -10.53 -2.43 7.20
C VAL A 20 -11.59 -2.42 6.11
N ASP A 21 -12.85 -2.22 6.47
CA ASP A 21 -13.96 -2.14 5.51
C ASP A 21 -13.73 -0.99 4.51
N SER A 22 -13.27 0.16 5.00
CA SER A 22 -12.92 1.31 4.17
C SER A 22 -11.73 1.02 3.26
N PHE A 23 -10.76 0.23 3.71
CA PHE A 23 -9.62 -0.19 2.90
C PHE A 23 -10.06 -1.15 1.78
N ILE A 24 -10.91 -2.13 2.09
CA ILE A 24 -11.47 -3.05 1.09
C ILE A 24 -12.26 -2.26 0.03
N ALA A 25 -13.13 -1.34 0.45
CA ALA A 25 -13.86 -0.48 -0.47
C ALA A 25 -12.92 0.40 -1.31
N PHE A 26 -11.82 0.89 -0.73
CA PHE A 26 -10.82 1.68 -1.45
C PHE A 26 -10.14 0.86 -2.57
N ILE A 27 -9.67 -0.36 -2.29
CA ILE A 27 -8.99 -1.17 -3.31
C ILE A 27 -9.95 -1.64 -4.41
N GLU A 28 -11.18 -2.02 -4.06
CA GLU A 28 -12.20 -2.45 -5.03
C GLU A 28 -12.58 -1.31 -5.99
N ASN A 29 -12.71 -0.08 -5.47
CA ASN A 29 -12.95 1.12 -6.29
C ASN A 29 -11.78 1.45 -7.24
N ASN A 30 -10.58 0.94 -6.98
CA ASN A 30 -9.42 1.06 -7.87
C ASN A 30 -9.23 -0.18 -8.76
N SER A 31 -10.18 -1.13 -8.76
CA SER A 31 -10.08 -2.41 -9.48
C SER A 31 -8.85 -3.24 -9.08
N VAL A 32 -8.45 -3.12 -7.82
CA VAL A 32 -7.34 -3.84 -7.21
C VAL A 32 -7.90 -4.89 -6.26
N PHE A 33 -7.28 -6.05 -6.26
CA PHE A 33 -7.60 -7.14 -5.37
C PHE A 33 -6.54 -7.25 -4.27
N TRP A 34 -6.93 -7.81 -3.13
CA TRP A 34 -6.05 -7.99 -1.98
C TRP A 34 -6.02 -9.45 -1.54
N GLY A 35 -4.81 -9.98 -1.39
CA GLY A 35 -4.54 -11.26 -0.74
C GLY A 35 -3.73 -11.00 0.52
N GLY A 36 -4.35 -11.18 1.69
CA GLY A 36 -3.70 -10.86 2.95
C GLY A 36 -4.65 -10.93 4.12
N GLY A 37 -4.29 -10.23 5.19
CA GLY A 37 -5.09 -10.21 6.40
C GLY A 37 -4.79 -9.02 7.28
N TYR A 38 -5.56 -8.95 8.35
CA TYR A 38 -5.40 -7.94 9.39
C TYR A 38 -5.51 -8.60 10.76
N SER A 39 -4.90 -7.94 11.74
CA SER A 39 -4.97 -8.27 13.16
C SER A 39 -5.26 -7.00 13.95
N GLU A 40 -5.24 -7.10 15.28
CA GLU A 40 -5.57 -5.97 16.16
C GLU A 40 -4.74 -4.71 15.87
N ASN A 41 -3.51 -4.81 15.37
CA ASN A 41 -2.63 -3.66 15.18
C ASN A 41 -1.90 -3.66 13.84
N GLN A 42 -2.37 -4.45 12.88
CA GLN A 42 -1.67 -4.65 11.62
C GLN A 42 -2.63 -4.91 10.48
N ILE A 43 -2.29 -4.40 9.30
CA ILE A 43 -2.84 -4.83 8.01
C ILE A 43 -1.70 -5.16 7.05
N ASN A 44 -1.79 -6.28 6.33
CA ASN A 44 -0.72 -6.75 5.45
C ASN A 44 -1.26 -7.55 4.25
N GLY A 45 -0.40 -7.78 3.28
CA GLY A 45 -0.66 -8.68 2.16
C GLY A 45 -0.12 -8.15 0.83
N GLY A 46 -0.49 -8.84 -0.24
CA GLY A 46 -0.21 -8.46 -1.61
C GLY A 46 -1.41 -7.79 -2.27
N LEU A 47 -1.13 -6.77 -3.08
CA LEU A 47 -2.10 -6.17 -3.99
C LEU A 47 -1.82 -6.61 -5.42
N TYR A 48 -2.85 -7.01 -6.13
CA TYR A 48 -2.75 -7.52 -7.50
C TYR A 48 -3.93 -7.05 -8.36
N ILE A 49 -3.74 -7.06 -9.67
CA ILE A 49 -4.72 -6.64 -10.67
C ILE A 49 -4.91 -7.69 -11.76
N ASP A 50 -5.98 -7.56 -12.53
CA ASP A 50 -6.13 -8.30 -13.78
C ASP A 50 -5.04 -7.88 -14.79
N GLU A 51 -4.56 -8.83 -15.59
CA GLU A 51 -3.48 -8.59 -16.57
C GLU A 51 -3.87 -7.58 -17.67
N SER A 52 -5.17 -7.38 -17.88
CA SER A 52 -5.69 -6.42 -18.86
C SER A 52 -5.71 -4.97 -18.36
N ILE A 53 -5.46 -4.75 -17.06
CA ILE A 53 -5.48 -3.42 -16.44
C ILE A 53 -4.05 -2.86 -16.40
N ASP A 54 -3.88 -1.63 -16.88
CA ASP A 54 -2.63 -0.87 -16.73
C ASP A 54 -2.75 0.10 -15.56
N ILE A 55 -1.73 0.13 -14.69
CA ILE A 55 -1.72 0.94 -13.48
C ILE A 55 -0.47 1.83 -13.44
N ASN A 56 -0.69 3.12 -13.20
CA ASN A 56 0.41 4.02 -12.90
C ASN A 56 0.84 3.83 -11.43
N ILE A 57 1.96 3.15 -11.23
CA ILE A 57 2.47 2.82 -9.90
C ILE A 57 2.70 4.06 -9.02
N ASN A 58 3.17 5.17 -9.58
CA ASN A 58 3.43 6.40 -8.81
C ASN A 58 2.12 7.00 -8.28
N ASP A 59 1.10 7.05 -9.13
CA ASP A 59 -0.21 7.58 -8.74
C ASP A 59 -0.89 6.64 -7.75
N PHE A 60 -0.77 5.32 -7.95
CA PHE A 60 -1.41 4.34 -7.09
C PHE A 60 -0.80 4.31 -5.69
N ILE A 61 0.54 4.26 -5.55
CA ILE A 61 1.21 4.31 -4.23
C ILE A 61 0.86 5.60 -3.50
N LYS A 62 0.83 6.73 -4.22
CA LYS A 62 0.41 8.00 -3.63
C LYS A 62 -1.02 7.93 -3.10
N LYS A 63 -1.96 7.40 -3.87
CA LYS A 63 -3.36 7.20 -3.42
C LYS A 63 -3.45 6.26 -2.23
N PHE A 64 -2.76 5.12 -2.28
CA PHE A 64 -2.73 4.11 -1.22
C PHE A 64 -2.26 4.70 0.12
N LEU A 65 -1.14 5.42 0.11
CA LEU A 65 -0.62 6.06 1.32
C LEU A 65 -1.50 7.21 1.80
N THR A 66 -2.02 8.01 0.87
CA THR A 66 -2.96 9.08 1.17
C THR A 66 -4.19 8.52 1.89
N PHE A 67 -4.72 7.37 1.45
CA PHE A 67 -5.84 6.71 2.11
C PHE A 67 -5.55 6.44 3.60
N PHE A 68 -4.43 5.79 3.92
CA PHE A 68 -4.07 5.46 5.30
C PHE A 68 -3.75 6.68 6.16
N LEU A 69 -3.06 7.68 5.60
CA LEU A 69 -2.72 8.91 6.32
C LEU A 69 -3.95 9.79 6.65
N HIS A 70 -5.07 9.59 5.95
CA HIS A 70 -6.34 10.27 6.25
C HIS A 70 -7.26 9.46 7.17
N GLN A 71 -6.89 8.23 7.54
CA GLN A 71 -7.63 7.49 8.55
C GLN A 71 -7.35 8.08 9.93
N GLU A 72 -8.33 8.02 10.83
CA GLU A 72 -8.17 8.41 12.24
C GLU A 72 -7.39 7.33 13.04
N ILE A 73 -6.23 6.92 12.52
CA ILE A 73 -5.34 5.92 13.12
C ILE A 73 -3.93 6.49 13.29
N LYS A 74 -3.23 6.03 14.33
CA LYS A 74 -1.82 6.35 14.52
C LYS A 74 -0.95 5.23 13.91
N ILE A 75 -0.19 5.58 12.88
CA ILE A 75 0.67 4.65 12.14
C ILE A 75 2.08 4.66 12.72
N ASP A 76 2.58 3.48 13.08
CA ASP A 76 3.97 3.30 13.55
C ASP A 76 4.93 3.00 12.40
N LYS A 77 4.48 2.22 11.40
CA LYS A 77 5.32 1.80 10.28
C LYS A 77 4.48 1.45 9.05
N ILE A 78 4.97 1.82 7.87
CA ILE A 78 4.47 1.35 6.58
C ILE A 78 5.65 0.77 5.81
N GLU A 79 5.54 -0.49 5.40
CA GLU A 79 6.47 -1.15 4.50
C GLU A 79 5.75 -1.49 3.22
N ILE A 80 6.35 -1.16 2.08
CA ILE A 80 5.87 -1.50 0.75
C ILE A 80 7.04 -2.10 -0.05
N ASN A 81 6.87 -3.30 -0.59
CA ASN A 81 7.81 -3.93 -1.50
C ASN A 81 7.17 -3.99 -2.88
N ILE A 82 7.60 -3.12 -3.78
CA ILE A 82 7.06 -3.01 -5.13
C ILE A 82 7.58 -4.16 -5.97
N GLU A 83 6.71 -4.76 -6.79
CA GLU A 83 7.14 -5.76 -7.76
C GLU A 83 8.07 -5.13 -8.82
N ASP A 84 9.11 -5.87 -9.23
CA ASP A 84 10.24 -5.34 -10.02
C ASP A 84 9.81 -4.66 -11.33
N PHE A 85 8.84 -5.24 -12.06
CA PHE A 85 8.32 -4.64 -13.28
C PHE A 85 7.84 -3.21 -13.05
N TYR A 86 7.18 -2.94 -11.93
CA TYR A 86 6.71 -1.60 -11.58
C TYR A 86 7.80 -0.72 -10.96
N PHE A 87 8.75 -1.32 -10.24
CA PHE A 87 9.77 -0.57 -9.51
C PHE A 87 10.63 0.29 -10.45
N HIS A 88 10.95 -0.20 -11.66
CA HIS A 88 11.68 0.59 -12.67
C HIS A 88 10.99 1.89 -13.07
N SER A 89 9.66 1.96 -12.96
CA SER A 89 8.88 3.16 -13.27
C SER A 89 8.59 4.03 -12.04
N PHE A 90 8.97 3.57 -10.84
CA PHE A 90 8.70 4.27 -9.59
C PHE A 90 9.75 5.38 -9.34
N LYS A 91 9.26 6.61 -9.10
CA LYS A 91 10.10 7.78 -8.82
C LYS A 91 10.49 7.82 -7.35
N TYR A 92 11.29 6.84 -6.93
CA TYR A 92 11.67 6.63 -5.53
C TYR A 92 12.27 7.88 -4.87
N ASP A 93 13.29 8.49 -5.49
CA ASP A 93 14.00 9.62 -4.89
C ASP A 93 13.10 10.84 -4.68
N ASP A 94 12.23 11.14 -5.65
CA ASP A 94 11.28 12.24 -5.55
C ASP A 94 10.25 11.95 -4.46
N PHE A 95 9.77 10.71 -4.40
CA PHE A 95 8.82 10.27 -3.40
C PHE A 95 9.40 10.40 -1.97
N MET A 96 10.60 9.86 -1.74
CA MET A 96 11.25 9.89 -0.42
C MET A 96 11.63 11.31 0.02
N LYS A 97 11.96 12.22 -0.90
CA LYS A 97 12.18 13.63 -0.57
C LYS A 97 10.92 14.28 0.02
N ILE A 98 9.77 14.03 -0.58
CA ILE A 98 8.50 14.62 -0.15
C ILE A 98 8.02 13.98 1.17
N HIS A 99 8.34 12.70 1.41
CA HIS A 99 7.78 11.92 2.53
C HIS A 99 8.83 11.51 3.58
N SER A 100 9.98 12.19 3.60
CA SER A 100 11.14 11.86 4.43
C SER A 100 10.87 11.80 5.94
N SER A 101 9.84 12.47 6.43
CA SER A 101 9.45 12.48 7.84
C SER A 101 8.39 11.44 8.21
N LEU A 102 7.85 10.70 7.22
CA LEU A 102 6.83 9.68 7.45
C LEU A 102 7.50 8.32 7.71
N PRO A 103 6.87 7.43 8.50
CA PRO A 103 7.42 6.11 8.82
C PRO A 103 7.23 5.12 7.66
N ILE A 104 7.57 5.54 6.44
CA ILE A 104 7.39 4.78 5.20
C ILE A 104 8.73 4.22 4.74
N HIS A 105 8.78 2.92 4.52
CA HIS A 105 9.88 2.23 3.88
C HIS A 105 9.38 1.61 2.57
N ILE A 106 10.04 1.96 1.46
CA ILE A 106 9.77 1.38 0.15
C ILE A 106 10.98 0.58 -0.30
N GLY A 107 10.76 -0.67 -0.68
CA GLY A 107 11.72 -1.54 -1.31
C GLY A 107 11.15 -2.16 -2.58
N TYR A 108 11.86 -3.16 -3.10
CA TYR A 108 11.41 -4.01 -4.19
C TYR A 108 11.90 -5.44 -3.96
N TRP A 109 11.29 -6.38 -4.67
CA TRP A 109 11.66 -7.80 -4.66
C TRP A 109 11.69 -8.34 -6.08
N GLU A 110 12.65 -9.22 -6.36
CA GLU A 110 12.69 -10.03 -7.57
C GLU A 110 11.98 -11.35 -7.26
N VAL A 111 11.08 -11.78 -8.14
CA VAL A 111 10.40 -13.10 -8.06
C VAL A 111 11.33 -14.20 -8.55
#